data_AF-A0A0Q7JZ60-F1
#
_entry.id   AF-A0A0Q7JZ60-F1
#
_cell.length_a   1.000
_cell.length_b   1.000
_cell.length_c   1.000
_cell.angle_alpha   90.00
_cell.angle_beta   90.00
_cell.angle_gamma   90.00
#
_symmetry.space_group_name_H-M   'P 1'
#
loop_
_entity.id
_entity.type
_entity.pdbx_description
1 polymer ?
#
loop_
_entity_poly.entity_id
_entity_poly.type
_entity_poly.pdbx_seq_one_letter_code
_entity_poly.pdbx_strand_id
1 'polypeptide(L)'
;MRKTIKLGLLGAVASAILALPVAASAQTSSSNEFLSTTPQTTVIRQLHNLGTVYLHPGASGPVEQYLPASFKYDVQSIEITGPLSQFVHAQITNFGSKILFSSDGAKTTVTVTITNSTGSWGYYTVIVQPVG
;
A
#
# COMPACT_ATOMS: atom_id res chain seq x y z
N MET A 1 -78.82 16.72 11.68
CA MET A 1 -78.42 16.22 10.34
C MET A 1 -77.18 16.98 9.87
N ARG A 2 -76.14 16.25 9.40
CA ARG A 2 -74.99 16.72 8.59
C ARG A 2 -73.99 17.64 9.32
N LYS A 3 -72.66 17.47 9.27
CA LYS A 3 -71.75 16.76 8.35
C LYS A 3 -70.42 16.42 9.07
N THR A 4 -69.90 15.22 8.83
CA THR A 4 -68.53 14.79 9.12
C THR A 4 -67.62 15.18 7.96
N ILE A 5 -66.45 15.78 8.21
CA ILE A 5 -65.33 15.79 7.25
C ILE A 5 -63.99 15.74 8.03
N LYS A 6 -63.21 14.67 7.79
CA LYS A 6 -61.78 14.53 8.12
C LYS A 6 -60.95 15.05 6.95
N LEU A 7 -59.91 15.85 7.20
CA LEU A 7 -58.75 16.08 6.31
C LEU A 7 -57.53 16.12 7.26
N GLY A 8 -56.47 15.31 7.15
CA GLY A 8 -55.67 14.98 5.96
C GLY A 8 -54.36 15.76 6.10
N LEU A 9 -53.28 15.17 6.63
CA LEU A 9 -52.25 14.34 5.99
C LEU A 9 -50.94 15.14 5.85
N LEU A 10 -49.94 14.67 6.60
CA LEU A 10 -48.47 14.74 6.45
C LEU A 10 -47.90 15.74 5.42
N GLY A 11 -47.10 16.67 5.93
CA GLY A 11 -46.26 17.55 5.14
C GLY A 11 -45.23 16.76 4.32
N ALA A 12 -45.34 16.88 3.00
CA ALA A 12 -44.37 16.38 2.04
C ALA A 12 -43.20 17.36 1.91
N VAL A 13 -41.97 16.84 2.01
CA VAL A 13 -40.73 17.57 1.71
C VAL A 13 -40.46 17.47 0.21
N ALA A 14 -39.98 18.58 -0.35
CA ALA A 14 -39.92 18.90 -1.76
C ALA A 14 -38.78 18.24 -2.55
N SER A 15 -38.95 18.31 -3.88
CA SER A 15 -37.91 18.35 -4.93
C SER A 15 -37.27 17.00 -5.31
N ALA A 16 -36.96 16.67 -6.56
CA ALA A 16 -37.19 17.24 -7.88
C ALA A 16 -36.95 16.10 -8.89
N ILE A 17 -37.74 16.01 -9.96
CA ILE A 17 -37.55 15.03 -11.03
C ILE A 17 -36.50 15.61 -11.99
N LEU A 18 -35.29 15.06 -11.98
CA LEU A 18 -34.30 15.28 -13.03
C LEU A 18 -34.16 13.97 -13.81
N ALA A 19 -34.49 14.09 -15.10
CA ALA A 19 -34.63 13.02 -16.07
C ALA A 19 -33.34 12.20 -16.24
N LEU A 20 -33.52 10.88 -16.43
CA LEU A 20 -32.46 9.96 -16.82
C LEU A 20 -31.92 10.33 -18.22
N PRO A 21 -30.60 10.33 -18.45
CA PRO A 21 -30.06 10.23 -19.79
C PRO A 21 -30.09 8.75 -20.22
N VAL A 22 -30.95 8.42 -21.18
CA VAL A 22 -30.81 7.21 -22.00
C VAL A 22 -29.62 7.45 -22.93
N ALA A 23 -28.48 6.82 -22.65
CA ALA A 23 -27.41 6.71 -23.63
C ALA A 23 -27.72 5.52 -24.53
N ALA A 24 -28.20 5.82 -25.74
CA ALA A 24 -28.30 4.88 -26.85
C ALA A 24 -26.91 4.34 -27.19
N SER A 25 -26.80 3.02 -27.34
CA SER A 25 -25.60 2.37 -27.88
C SER A 25 -25.49 2.62 -29.38
N ALA A 26 -24.43 3.28 -29.80
CA ALA A 26 -23.91 3.20 -31.16
C ALA A 26 -22.46 2.69 -31.09
N GLN A 27 -22.28 1.41 -31.38
CA GLN A 27 -21.04 0.84 -31.94
C GLN A 27 -20.88 1.45 -33.36
N THR A 28 -19.72 1.81 -33.92
CA THR A 28 -18.37 1.21 -33.81
C THR A 28 -17.27 2.15 -34.37
N SER A 29 -16.07 2.05 -33.78
CA SER A 29 -14.69 2.22 -34.30
C SER A 29 -14.18 3.52 -34.94
N SER A 30 -13.35 4.24 -34.17
CA SER A 30 -11.92 4.48 -34.50
C SER A 30 -11.17 4.90 -33.24
N SER A 31 -10.09 4.19 -32.90
CA SER A 31 -9.40 4.22 -31.61
C SER A 31 -8.61 5.52 -31.36
N ASN A 32 -9.26 6.52 -30.77
CA ASN A 32 -8.61 7.67 -30.14
C ASN A 32 -9.27 7.96 -28.78
N GLU A 33 -9.13 7.03 -27.84
CA GLU A 33 -9.63 7.26 -26.48
C GLU A 33 -8.55 7.92 -25.61
N PHE A 34 -8.79 9.22 -25.41
CA PHE A 34 -8.73 9.85 -24.10
C PHE A 34 -7.40 9.73 -23.35
N LEU A 35 -6.58 10.78 -23.49
CA LEU A 35 -5.79 11.29 -22.37
C LEU A 35 -6.76 11.65 -21.22
N SER A 36 -7.14 10.66 -20.42
CA SER A 36 -7.67 10.91 -19.08
C SER A 36 -6.47 11.15 -18.18
N THR A 37 -6.19 12.43 -17.98
CA THR A 37 -5.25 12.96 -17.00
C THR A 37 -5.77 12.68 -15.60
N THR A 38 -5.73 11.43 -15.14
CA THR A 38 -5.40 11.22 -13.74
C THR A 38 -3.90 11.41 -13.70
N PRO A 39 -3.34 12.45 -13.05
CA PRO A 39 -2.00 12.29 -12.53
C PRO A 39 -2.12 11.11 -11.57
N GLN A 40 -1.81 9.90 -12.05
CA GLN A 40 -1.09 9.00 -11.20
C GLN A 40 0.11 9.82 -10.81
N THR A 41 0.05 10.39 -9.62
CA THR A 41 1.23 10.80 -8.92
C THR A 41 1.99 9.49 -8.67
N THR A 42 2.60 8.95 -9.72
CA THR A 42 3.96 8.45 -9.63
C THR A 42 4.75 9.66 -9.18
N VAL A 43 4.58 10.01 -7.90
CA VAL A 43 5.65 10.61 -7.15
C VAL A 43 6.75 9.59 -7.43
N ILE A 44 7.68 9.94 -8.31
CA ILE A 44 8.98 9.30 -8.35
C ILE A 44 9.56 9.70 -7.00
N ARG A 45 9.05 9.06 -5.96
CA ARG A 45 9.53 9.20 -4.61
C ARG A 45 10.95 8.72 -4.78
N GLN A 46 11.91 9.59 -4.50
CA GLN A 46 13.31 9.20 -4.58
C GLN A 46 13.43 7.87 -3.83
N LEU A 47 13.87 6.86 -4.57
CA LEU A 47 14.00 5.50 -4.09
C LEU A 47 15.16 5.52 -3.09
N HIS A 48 14.87 5.74 -1.81
CA HIS A 48 15.89 5.83 -0.76
C HIS A 48 16.35 4.41 -0.41
N ASN A 49 17.35 3.93 -1.13
CA ASN A 49 18.05 2.70 -0.79
C ASN A 49 18.77 2.88 0.54
N LEU A 50 18.33 2.16 1.57
CA LEU A 50 18.91 2.18 2.90
C LEU A 50 20.05 1.17 3.06
N GLY A 51 20.15 0.21 2.14
CA GLY A 51 21.25 -0.75 2.09
C GLY A 51 20.87 -2.10 1.49
N THR A 52 21.88 -2.95 1.38
CA THR A 52 21.74 -4.35 0.97
C THR A 52 22.06 -5.27 2.15
N VAL A 53 21.26 -6.31 2.34
CA VAL A 53 21.41 -7.29 3.41
C VAL A 53 21.55 -8.67 2.79
N TYR A 54 22.57 -9.42 3.21
CA TYR A 54 22.79 -10.79 2.79
C TYR A 54 22.43 -11.73 3.93
N LEU A 55 21.49 -12.65 3.68
CA LEU A 55 21.09 -13.69 4.62
C LEU A 55 21.59 -15.03 4.14
N HIS A 56 22.21 -15.81 5.04
CA HIS A 56 22.66 -17.17 4.76
C HIS A 56 22.01 -18.18 5.72
N PRO A 57 20.72 -18.52 5.53
CA PRO A 57 20.06 -19.53 6.34
C PRO A 57 20.87 -20.82 6.41
N GLY A 58 21.03 -21.38 7.61
CA GLY A 58 21.84 -22.58 7.85
C GLY A 58 23.35 -22.35 8.06
N ALA A 59 23.90 -21.20 7.66
CA ALA A 59 25.30 -20.84 7.89
C ALA A 59 25.47 -19.72 8.92
N SER A 60 24.60 -18.72 8.88
CA SER A 60 24.64 -17.54 9.75
C SER A 60 23.27 -17.26 10.36
N GLY A 61 23.27 -16.66 11.55
CA GLY A 61 22.05 -16.18 12.18
C GLY A 61 21.43 -14.96 11.48
N PRO A 62 20.36 -14.41 12.05
CA PRO A 62 19.75 -13.16 11.60
C PRO A 62 20.74 -12.00 11.54
N VAL A 63 20.52 -11.07 10.61
CA VAL A 63 21.37 -9.89 10.41
C VAL A 63 20.66 -8.65 10.93
N GLU A 64 21.34 -7.87 11.76
CA GLU A 64 20.79 -6.65 12.34
C GLU A 64 21.47 -5.41 11.74
N GLN A 65 20.68 -4.41 11.36
CA GLN A 65 21.16 -3.13 10.82
C GLN A 65 20.64 -1.96 11.64
N TYR A 66 21.45 -0.90 11.76
CA TYR A 66 20.99 0.36 12.32
C TYR A 66 20.05 1.07 11.37
N LEU A 67 18.94 1.58 11.91
CA LEU A 67 18.04 2.43 11.16
C LEU A 67 18.67 3.82 10.97
N PRO A 68 18.50 4.46 9.80
CA PRO A 68 18.87 5.86 9.62
C PRO A 68 18.12 6.76 10.60
N ALA A 69 18.69 7.93 10.90
CA ALA A 69 18.13 8.87 11.89
C ALA A 69 16.67 9.24 11.61
N SER A 70 16.26 9.32 10.34
CA SER A 70 14.89 9.64 9.92
C SER A 70 13.85 8.54 10.18
N PHE A 71 14.29 7.30 10.45
CA PHE A 71 13.41 6.15 10.71
C PHE A 71 13.54 5.64 12.14
N LYS A 72 14.63 5.99 12.83
CA LYS A 72 14.90 5.58 14.20
C LYS A 72 13.72 5.99 15.09
N TYR A 73 13.16 5.03 15.82
CA TYR A 73 12.03 5.21 16.74
C TYR A 73 10.69 5.58 16.10
N ASP A 74 10.61 5.61 14.76
CA ASP A 74 9.47 6.18 14.05
C ASP A 74 8.94 5.29 12.91
N VAL A 75 9.43 4.05 12.78
CA VAL A 75 8.90 3.11 11.79
C VAL A 75 7.45 2.74 12.13
N GLN A 76 6.54 3.02 11.21
CA GLN A 76 5.12 2.69 11.33
C GLN A 76 4.75 1.40 10.59
N SER A 77 5.34 1.16 9.43
CA SER A 77 5.03 -0.03 8.63
C SER A 77 6.26 -0.63 7.98
N ILE A 78 6.20 -1.95 7.78
CA ILE A 78 7.17 -2.75 7.03
C ILE A 78 6.40 -3.54 5.99
N GLU A 79 6.83 -3.48 4.74
CA GLU A 79 6.27 -4.24 3.63
C GLU A 79 7.38 -5.04 2.95
N ILE A 80 7.14 -6.33 2.70
CA ILE A 80 8.11 -7.22 2.05
C ILE A 80 7.53 -7.68 0.71
N THR A 81 8.19 -7.29 -0.38
CA THR A 81 7.74 -7.59 -1.74
C THR A 81 8.83 -8.32 -2.52
N GLY A 82 8.41 -9.11 -3.51
CA GLY A 82 9.29 -9.89 -4.35
C GLY A 82 9.05 -11.40 -4.24
N PRO A 83 9.79 -12.21 -5.02
CA PRO A 83 9.64 -13.65 -5.02
C PRO A 83 9.93 -14.25 -3.65
N LEU A 84 9.10 -15.22 -3.23
CA LEU A 84 9.34 -15.97 -1.99
C LEU A 84 9.41 -15.08 -0.74
N SER A 85 8.80 -13.88 -0.76
CA SER A 85 8.81 -12.93 0.35
C SER A 85 8.22 -13.47 1.65
N GLN A 86 7.34 -14.47 1.57
CA GLN A 86 6.77 -15.15 2.73
C GLN A 86 7.81 -15.86 3.61
N PHE A 87 9.03 -16.10 3.08
CA PHE A 87 10.12 -16.71 3.84
C PHE A 87 11.15 -15.69 4.35
N VAL A 88 10.92 -14.39 4.14
CA VAL A 88 11.79 -13.33 4.65
C VAL A 88 11.04 -12.57 5.73
N HIS A 89 11.71 -12.34 6.85
CA HIS A 89 11.14 -11.64 7.99
C HIS A 89 11.99 -10.42 8.28
N ALA A 90 11.32 -9.32 8.63
CA ALA A 90 11.93 -8.08 9.04
C ALA A 90 11.17 -7.53 10.24
N GLN A 91 11.90 -7.20 11.31
CA GLN A 91 11.31 -6.70 12.55
C GLN A 91 12.13 -5.57 13.14
N ILE A 92 11.46 -4.60 13.74
CA ILE A 92 12.13 -3.51 14.46
C ILE A 92 12.57 -4.00 15.83
N THR A 93 13.83 -3.77 16.16
CA THR A 93 14.47 -4.21 17.40
C THR A 93 15.14 -3.05 18.12
N ASN A 94 15.71 -3.35 19.30
CA ASN A 94 16.47 -2.40 20.11
C ASN A 94 15.74 -1.06 20.30
N PHE A 95 14.51 -1.15 20.83
CA PHE A 95 13.64 -0.02 21.11
C PHE A 95 13.34 0.89 19.92
N GLY A 96 13.37 0.39 18.67
CA GLY A 96 13.13 1.22 17.49
C GLY A 96 14.39 1.71 16.80
N SER A 97 15.58 1.34 17.28
CA SER A 97 16.84 1.84 16.72
C SER A 97 17.45 0.98 15.62
N LYS A 98 16.98 -0.26 15.49
CA LYS A 98 17.53 -1.25 14.57
C LYS A 98 16.41 -2.04 13.89
N ILE A 99 16.77 -2.69 12.79
CA ILE A 99 15.94 -3.64 12.07
C ILE A 99 16.70 -4.96 11.95
N LEU A 100 16.04 -6.06 12.30
CA LEU A 100 16.56 -7.42 12.21
C LEU A 100 15.94 -8.12 11.00
N PHE A 101 16.77 -8.73 10.16
CA PHE A 101 16.38 -9.51 9.01
C PHE A 101 16.71 -10.98 9.23
N SER A 102 15.76 -11.86 8.92
CA SER A 102 15.96 -13.31 8.93
C SER A 102 15.22 -13.96 7.77
N SER A 103 15.59 -15.20 7.45
CA SER A 103 14.91 -15.99 6.43
C SER A 103 15.03 -17.48 6.74
N ASP A 104 13.95 -18.22 6.46
CA ASP A 104 13.90 -19.69 6.52
C ASP A 104 13.86 -20.31 5.11
N GLY A 105 14.03 -19.47 4.08
CA GLY A 105 13.64 -19.77 2.71
C GLY A 105 14.77 -20.15 1.77
N ALA A 106 14.38 -20.43 0.53
CA ALA A 106 15.28 -20.67 -0.57
C ALA A 106 15.92 -19.39 -1.10
N LYS A 107 16.92 -19.55 -1.97
CA LYS A 107 17.63 -18.44 -2.64
C LYS A 107 16.63 -17.49 -3.32
N THR A 108 16.60 -16.24 -2.86
CA THR A 108 15.70 -15.20 -3.39
C THR A 108 16.27 -13.81 -3.19
N THR A 109 15.69 -12.81 -3.84
CA THR A 109 15.95 -11.39 -3.59
C THR A 109 14.62 -10.69 -3.41
N VAL A 110 14.47 -9.98 -2.30
CA VAL A 110 13.24 -9.27 -1.93
C VAL A 110 13.56 -7.84 -1.55
N THR A 111 12.53 -7.00 -1.61
CA THR A 111 12.58 -5.61 -1.18
C THR A 111 11.81 -5.47 0.13
N VAL A 112 12.48 -4.98 1.17
CA VAL A 112 11.84 -4.63 2.45
C VAL A 112 11.71 -3.12 2.52
N THR A 113 10.49 -2.62 2.36
CA THR A 113 10.16 -1.20 2.46
C THR A 113 9.75 -0.87 3.88
N ILE A 114 10.28 0.23 4.43
CA ILE A 114 9.85 0.79 5.71
C ILE A 114 9.25 2.18 5.48
N THR A 115 8.18 2.51 6.20
CA THR A 115 7.57 3.85 6.19
C THR A 115 7.50 4.38 7.61
N ASN A 116 7.80 5.67 7.79
CA ASN A 116 7.77 6.35 9.08
C ASN A 116 6.47 7.16 9.28
N SER A 117 6.33 7.86 10.41
CA SER A 117 5.09 8.58 10.73
C SER A 117 4.80 9.79 9.87
N THR A 118 5.83 10.37 9.26
CA THR A 118 5.70 11.50 8.34
C THR A 118 5.38 11.06 6.91
N GLY A 119 5.22 9.76 6.68
CA GLY A 119 5.02 9.19 5.34
C GLY A 119 6.31 9.16 4.50
N SER A 120 7.47 9.40 5.12
CA SER A 120 8.77 9.14 4.49
C SER A 120 9.04 7.65 4.49
N TRP A 121 9.79 7.17 3.52
CA TRP A 121 10.01 5.74 3.29
C TRP A 121 11.40 5.51 2.75
N GLY A 122 11.89 4.29 2.96
CA GLY A 122 13.12 3.78 2.39
C GLY A 122 13.01 2.27 2.29
N TYR A 123 13.98 1.64 1.64
CA TYR A 123 13.94 0.19 1.47
C TYR A 123 15.33 -0.44 1.60
N TYR A 124 15.33 -1.71 1.97
CA TYR A 124 16.49 -2.58 1.92
C TYR A 124 16.31 -3.62 0.80
N THR A 125 17.38 -3.90 0.07
CA THR A 125 17.44 -5.08 -0.79
C THR A 125 17.96 -6.24 0.03
N VAL A 126 17.15 -7.28 0.23
CA VAL A 126 17.53 -8.46 0.99
C VAL A 126 17.78 -9.62 0.03
N ILE A 127 19.00 -10.15 0.06
CA ILE A 127 19.45 -11.25 -0.78
C ILE A 127 19.63 -12.48 0.11
N VAL A 128 18.85 -13.52 -0.14
CA VAL A 128 18.91 -14.79 0.60
C VAL A 128 19.74 -15.79 -0.20
N GLN A 129 20.75 -16.38 0.45
CA GLN A 129 21.67 -17.36 -0.12
C GLN A 129 21.88 -18.50 0.89
N PRO A 130 20.98 -19.50 0.91
CA PRO A 130 21.10 -20.65 1.82
C PRO A 130 22.36 -21.44 1.52
N VAL A 131 22.97 -22.00 2.57
CA VAL A 131 23.97 -23.07 2.41
C VAL A 131 23.22 -24.39 2.25
N GLY A 132 23.57 -25.13 1.19
CA GLY A 132 23.04 -26.47 0.89
C GLY A 132 23.68 -27.56 1.72
#